data_AF-Q6E6D5-F1
#
_entry.id   AF-Q6E6D5-F1
#
_cell.length_a   1.000
_cell.length_b   1.000
_cell.length_c   1.000
_cell.angle_alpha   90.00
_cell.angle_beta   90.00
_cell.angle_gamma   90.00
#
_symmetry.space_group_name_H-M   'P 1'
#
loop_
_entity.id
_entity.type
_entity.pdbx_description
1 polymer ?
#
loop_
_entity_poly.entity_id
_entity_poly.type
_entity_poly.pdbx_seq_one_letter_code
_entity_poly.pdbx_strand_id
1 'polypeptide(L)'
;MLHLCALLLLVACDNIQLERDSFTCIIVGGTAYYSKDLCNNSVLKISFPGYLVYALEECRPGHFRLVDRTVYLDRREEGDLLVMVEEVLRPLGVSD
;
A
#
# COMPACT_ATOMS: atom_id res chain seq x y z
N MET A 1 28.67 -7.14 -2.66
CA MET A 1 28.08 -6.12 -1.77
C MET A 1 27.08 -5.31 -2.58
N LEU A 2 25.78 -5.49 -2.34
CA LEU A 2 24.71 -4.62 -2.84
C LEU A 2 23.53 -4.84 -1.88
N HIS A 3 23.57 -4.15 -0.74
CA HIS A 3 22.52 -4.12 0.27
C HIS A 3 21.97 -2.68 0.34
N LEU A 4 21.49 -2.15 -0.80
CA LEU A 4 21.18 -0.73 -0.90
C LEU A 4 19.92 -0.38 -1.72
N CYS A 5 18.91 -1.27 -1.80
CA CYS A 5 17.64 -0.92 -2.46
C CYS A 5 16.40 -1.03 -1.56
N ALA A 6 16.51 -1.51 -0.31
CA ALA A 6 15.34 -1.84 0.49
C ALA A 6 14.80 -0.69 1.38
N LEU A 7 15.35 0.54 1.31
CA LEU A 7 15.11 1.55 2.37
C LEU A 7 14.61 2.93 1.92
N LEU A 8 14.13 3.10 0.68
CA LEU A 8 13.81 4.43 0.13
C LEU A 8 12.34 4.69 -0.23
N LEU A 9 11.41 3.93 0.36
CA LEU A 9 9.98 4.26 0.31
C LEU A 9 9.44 4.48 1.73
N LEU A 10 10.08 5.40 2.46
CA LEU A 10 9.40 6.18 3.50
C LEU A 10 8.40 7.09 2.78
N VAL A 11 7.27 6.52 2.36
CA VAL A 11 6.24 7.26 1.65
C VAL A 11 5.59 8.21 2.67
N ALA A 12 6.04 9.46 2.66
CA ALA A 12 5.48 10.60 3.38
C ALA A 12 4.16 11.05 2.73
N CYS A 13 3.26 10.09 2.50
CA CYS A 13 1.91 10.34 2.05
C CYS A 13 1.00 9.51 2.94
N ASP A 14 -0.11 10.11 3.35
CA ASP A 14 -1.24 9.52 4.07
C ASP A 14 -1.89 8.34 3.31
N ASN A 15 -1.28 7.90 2.22
CA ASN A 15 -1.81 6.93 1.28
C ASN A 15 -0.68 6.05 0.71
N ILE A 16 -0.96 4.76 0.58
CA ILE A 16 -0.19 3.79 -0.20
C ILE A 16 -1.06 3.34 -1.37
N GLN A 17 -0.50 3.31 -2.57
CA GLN A 17 -1.17 2.83 -3.78
C GLN A 17 -0.36 1.69 -4.40
N LEU A 18 -1.04 0.59 -4.73
CA LEU A 18 -0.45 -0.59 -5.35
C LEU A 18 -1.24 -0.97 -6.59
N GLU A 19 -0.57 -0.97 -7.74
CA GLU A 19 -1.12 -1.54 -8.97
C GLU A 19 -1.32 -3.05 -8.81
N ARG A 20 -2.36 -3.59 -9.44
CA ARG A 20 -2.64 -5.04 -9.41
C ARG A 20 -1.41 -5.90 -9.68
N ASP A 21 -0.59 -5.53 -10.66
CA ASP A 21 0.56 -6.34 -11.09
C ASP A 21 1.80 -6.20 -10.19
N SER A 22 1.75 -5.29 -9.20
CA SER A 22 2.87 -5.03 -8.27
C SER A 22 2.87 -5.93 -7.03
N PHE A 23 1.80 -6.70 -6.80
CA PHE A 23 1.70 -7.58 -5.64
C PHE A 23 0.90 -8.86 -5.94
N THR A 24 1.02 -9.87 -5.09
CA THR A 24 0.20 -11.09 -5.04
C THR A 24 -0.80 -11.01 -3.88
N CYS A 25 -0.34 -10.57 -2.71
CA CYS A 25 -1.17 -10.43 -1.53
C CYS A 25 -0.64 -9.32 -0.63
N ILE A 26 -1.53 -8.63 0.06
CA ILE A 26 -1.20 -7.68 1.12
C ILE A 26 -2.09 -7.92 2.34
N ILE A 27 -1.49 -7.94 3.53
CA ILE A 27 -2.20 -8.04 4.80
C ILE A 27 -2.28 -6.64 5.43
N VAL A 28 -3.50 -6.16 5.68
CA VAL A 28 -3.80 -4.85 6.29
C VAL A 28 -4.73 -5.08 7.48
N GLY A 29 -4.30 -4.74 8.70
CA GLY A 29 -5.12 -4.90 9.90
C GLY A 29 -5.64 -6.34 10.12
N GLY A 30 -4.85 -7.36 9.72
CA GLY A 30 -5.24 -8.77 9.78
C GLY A 30 -6.11 -9.27 8.61
N THR A 31 -6.58 -8.37 7.73
CA THR A 31 -7.34 -8.73 6.52
C THR A 31 -6.41 -8.90 5.33
N ALA A 32 -6.59 -9.97 4.55
CA ALA A 32 -5.79 -10.25 3.36
C ALA A 32 -6.50 -9.78 2.09
N TYR A 33 -5.79 -9.05 1.24
CA TYR A 33 -6.24 -8.61 -0.08
C TYR A 33 -5.34 -9.26 -1.14
N TYR A 34 -5.93 -9.87 -2.18
CA TYR A 34 -5.17 -10.55 -3.23
C TYR A 34 -5.32 -9.85 -4.57
N SER A 35 -4.22 -9.70 -5.31
CA SER A 35 -4.24 -9.03 -6.62
C SER A 35 -5.10 -9.75 -7.67
N LYS A 36 -5.27 -11.06 -7.53
CA LYS A 36 -6.17 -11.84 -8.40
C LYS A 36 -7.64 -11.43 -8.30
N ASP A 37 -8.04 -10.81 -7.18
CA ASP A 37 -9.41 -10.37 -6.91
C ASP A 37 -9.67 -8.94 -7.43
N LEU A 38 -8.62 -8.24 -7.87
CA LEU A 38 -8.67 -6.90 -8.46
C LEU A 38 -8.93 -6.96 -9.97
N CYS A 39 -9.56 -5.96 -10.58
CA CYS A 39 -9.69 -5.82 -12.04
C CYS A 39 -8.34 -5.49 -12.71
N ASN A 40 -8.17 -5.80 -14.00
CA ASN A 40 -6.91 -5.62 -14.75
C ASN A 40 -6.38 -4.16 -14.78
N ASN A 41 -7.23 -3.17 -14.50
CA ASN A 41 -6.86 -1.75 -14.44
C ASN A 41 -7.19 -1.14 -13.08
N SER A 42 -7.15 -1.92 -12.00
CA SER A 42 -7.43 -1.39 -10.67
C SER A 42 -6.17 -1.25 -9.82
N VAL A 43 -6.23 -0.30 -8.90
CA VAL A 43 -5.24 -0.06 -7.87
C VAL A 43 -5.86 -0.32 -6.50
N LEU A 44 -5.08 -0.93 -5.62
CA LEU A 44 -5.40 -0.99 -4.20
C LEU A 44 -4.85 0.27 -3.54
N LYS A 45 -5.73 1.04 -2.91
CA LYS A 45 -5.38 2.24 -2.18
C LYS A 45 -5.64 2.03 -0.69
N ILE A 46 -4.64 2.34 0.12
CA ILE A 46 -4.69 2.26 1.57
C ILE A 46 -4.44 3.66 2.10
N SER A 47 -5.42 4.26 2.74
CA SER A 47 -5.35 5.58 3.34
C SER A 47 -5.30 5.49 4.85
N PHE A 48 -4.50 6.35 5.47
CA PHE A 48 -4.30 6.43 6.92
C PHE A 48 -4.07 7.88 7.35
N PRO A 49 -4.42 8.25 8.59
CA PRO A 49 -4.15 9.60 9.10
C PRO A 49 -2.67 9.98 8.98
N GLY A 50 -2.35 11.19 8.51
CA GLY A 50 -0.97 11.63 8.26
C GLY A 50 -0.05 11.79 9.48
N TYR A 51 -0.58 11.60 10.69
CA TYR A 51 0.24 11.48 11.90
C TYR A 51 0.69 10.04 12.18
N LEU A 52 0.19 9.06 11.42
CA LEU A 52 0.61 7.68 11.47
C LEU A 52 1.62 7.40 10.37
N VAL A 53 2.59 6.55 10.67
CA VAL A 53 3.64 6.14 9.74
C VAL A 53 3.48 4.65 9.49
N TYR A 54 3.03 4.28 8.30
CA TYR A 54 2.93 2.89 7.88
C TYR A 54 4.03 2.52 6.89
N ALA A 55 4.46 1.27 6.95
CA ALA A 55 5.42 0.69 6.02
C ALA A 55 4.89 -0.62 5.42
N LEU A 56 5.29 -0.91 4.17
CA LEU A 56 5.09 -2.21 3.54
C LEU A 56 6.31 -3.09 3.80
N GLU A 57 6.08 -4.26 4.39
CA GLU A 57 7.10 -5.28 4.59
C GLU A 57 6.85 -6.47 3.67
N GLU A 58 7.80 -6.75 2.79
CA GLU A 58 7.75 -7.93 1.95
C GLU A 58 8.15 -9.18 2.76
N CYS A 59 7.19 -10.07 2.99
CA CYS A 59 7.40 -11.31 3.75
C CYS A 59 7.97 -12.43 2.87
N ARG A 60 7.63 -12.41 1.58
CA ARG A 60 8.12 -13.28 0.49
C ARG A 60 7.79 -12.59 -0.83
N PRO A 61 8.40 -12.99 -1.97
CA PRO A 61 8.20 -12.29 -3.24
C PRO A 61 6.73 -11.98 -3.57
N GLY A 62 6.38 -10.71 -3.68
CA GLY A 62 5.03 -10.22 -3.98
C GLY A 62 4.00 -10.34 -2.85
N HIS A 63 4.39 -10.75 -1.64
CA HIS A 63 3.52 -10.83 -0.47
C HIS A 63 3.93 -9.80 0.57
N PHE A 64 3.05 -8.84 0.83
CA PHE A 64 3.31 -7.71 1.71
C PHE A 64 2.48 -7.75 2.98
N ARG A 65 2.97 -7.10 4.02
CA ARG A 65 2.24 -6.77 5.24
C ARG A 65 2.36 -5.28 5.48
N LEU A 66 1.23 -4.62 5.76
CA LEU A 66 1.22 -3.26 6.24
C LEU A 66 1.52 -3.25 7.74
N VAL A 67 2.55 -2.52 8.14
CA VAL A 67 3.02 -2.46 9.53
C VAL A 67 3.00 -1.01 9.99
N ASP A 68 2.38 -0.76 11.15
CA ASP A 68 2.46 0.53 11.82
C ASP A 68 3.86 0.71 12.42
N ARG A 69 4.53 1.78 12.02
CA ARG A 69 5.87 2.21 12.46
C ARG A 69 5.82 3.54 13.20
N THR A 70 4.62 4.02 13.56
CA THR A 70 4.43 5.24 14.34
C THR A 70 5.12 5.12 15.68
N VAL A 71 6.03 6.07 15.98
CA VAL A 71 6.66 6.15 17.30
C VAL A 71 5.77 7.00 18.20
N TYR A 72 5.03 6.34 19.09
CA TYR A 72 4.19 7.02 20.07
C TYR A 72 5.03 7.54 21.23
N LEU A 73 5.17 8.86 21.33
CA LEU A 73 5.87 9.49 22.47
C LEU A 73 5.02 9.57 23.73
N ASP A 74 3.68 9.59 23.60
CA ASP A 74 2.73 9.30 24.66
C ASP A 74 1.31 9.29 24.06
N ARG A 75 0.57 8.18 24.28
CA ARG A 75 -0.88 8.00 24.07
C ARG A 75 -1.53 8.66 22.84
N ARG A 76 -1.31 8.13 21.64
CA ARG A 76 -2.31 8.26 20.57
C ARG A 76 -2.89 6.88 20.28
N GLU A 77 -4.21 6.84 20.16
CA GLU A 77 -4.94 5.63 19.77
C GLU A 77 -4.57 5.22 18.35
N GLU A 78 -4.65 3.92 18.08
CA GLU A 78 -4.57 3.38 16.71
C GLU A 78 -5.65 4.08 15.85
N GLY A 79 -5.26 4.60 14.69
CA GLY A 79 -6.20 5.26 13.79
C GLY A 79 -6.77 4.28 12.76
N ASP A 80 -7.98 4.58 12.28
CA ASP A 80 -8.64 3.73 11.29
C ASP A 80 -7.91 3.74 9.94
N LEU A 81 -7.77 2.55 9.35
CA LEU A 81 -7.27 2.34 8.00
C LEU A 81 -8.43 2.27 7.01
N LEU A 82 -8.38 3.03 5.92
CA LEU A 82 -9.34 2.94 4.83
C LEU A 82 -8.70 2.23 3.64
N VAL A 83 -9.26 1.08 3.25
CA VAL A 83 -8.81 0.31 2.08
C VAL A 83 -9.86 0.40 0.98
N MET A 84 -9.46 0.83 -0.21
CA MET A 84 -10.32 1.02 -1.37
C MET A 84 -9.68 0.39 -2.61
N VAL A 85 -10.52 -0.10 -3.53
CA VAL A 85 -10.10 -0.51 -4.88
C VAL A 85 -10.63 0.54 -5.85
N GLU A 86 -9.74 1.19 -6.58
CA GLU A 86 -10.08 2.22 -7.57
C GLU A 86 -9.77 1.68 -8.99
N GLU A 87 -10.72 1.78 -9.93
CA GLU A 87 -10.47 1.48 -11.34
C GLU A 87 -9.87 2.71 -12.05
N VAL A 88 -8.70 2.53 -12.66
CA VAL A 88 -8.02 3.55 -13.44
C VAL A 88 -8.53 3.48 -14.87
N LEU A 89 -9.44 4.39 -15.22
CA LEU A 89 -9.84 4.61 -16.61
C LEU A 89 -8.66 5.24 -17.36
N ARG A 90 -8.02 4.48 -18.25
CA ARG A 90 -7.05 5.07 -19.17
C ARG A 90 -7.81 5.98 -20.15
N PRO A 91 -7.38 7.23 -20.38
CA PRO A 91 -7.98 8.04 -21.43
C PRO A 91 -7.84 7.30 -22.76
N LEU A 92 -8.95 7.16 -23.50
CA LEU A 92 -8.94 6.71 -24.87
C LEU A 92 -8.02 7.65 -25.64
N GLY A 93 -6.88 7.14 -26.09
CA GLY A 93 -5.91 7.94 -26.84
C GLY A 93 -6.60 8.62 -28.02
N VAL A 94 -6.42 9.94 -28.13
CA VAL A 94 -6.71 10.64 -29.38
C VAL A 94 -5.67 10.12 -30.37
N SER A 95 -6.09 9.35 -31.36
CA SER A 95 -5.26 9.05 -32.52
C SER A 95 -5.07 10.34 -33.30
N ASP A 96 -3.80 10.72 -33.53
CA ASP A 96 -3.41 11.75 -34.50
C ASP A 96 -3.88 11.41 -35.93
#